data_AF-A0A1F6PQA2-F1
#
_entry.id   AF-A0A1F6PQA2-F1
#
_cell.length_a   1.000
_cell.length_b   1.000
_cell.length_c   1.000
_cell.angle_alpha   90.00
_cell.angle_beta   90.00
_cell.angle_gamma   90.00
#
_symmetry.space_group_name_H-M   'P 1'
#
loop_
_entity.id
_entity.type
_entity.pdbx_description
1 polymer ?
#
loop_
_entity_poly.entity_id
_entity_poly.type
_entity_poly.pdbx_seq_one_letter_code
_entity_poly.pdbx_strand_id
1 'polypeptide(L)'
;MANPQCEKGFIRISNELLNATIIRGFSKRQIVIILFIWRLSYGFNSKETKPLKFSDFTVCGVGKGHIKKELEELERINVLIWNRELKIFSINKDFDTWLLKQEPSRGDNLKKLIKQQLNKSGRYQ
;
A
#
# COMPACT_ATOMS: atom_id res chain seq x y z
N MET A 1 -9.95 8.37 -25.59
CA MET A 1 -10.25 8.48 -24.15
C MET A 1 -9.88 7.18 -23.46
N ALA A 2 -9.33 7.20 -22.25
CA ALA A 2 -9.08 5.97 -21.49
C ALA A 2 -10.41 5.41 -20.94
N ASN A 3 -10.65 4.11 -21.07
CA ASN A 3 -11.82 3.41 -20.53
C ASN A 3 -11.37 2.17 -19.71
N PRO A 4 -10.85 2.36 -18.49
CA PRO A 4 -10.36 1.27 -17.67
C PRO A 4 -11.50 0.37 -17.19
N GLN A 5 -11.34 -0.95 -17.33
CA GLN A 5 -12.32 -1.97 -16.93
C GLN A 5 -11.65 -3.02 -16.05
N CYS A 6 -12.37 -3.53 -15.05
CA CYS A 6 -11.85 -4.52 -14.10
C CYS A 6 -11.56 -5.90 -14.73
N GLU A 7 -12.11 -6.16 -15.92
CA GLU A 7 -11.84 -7.37 -16.72
C GLU A 7 -10.34 -7.55 -17.03
N LYS A 8 -9.59 -6.44 -17.10
CA LYS A 8 -8.13 -6.46 -17.31
C LYS A 8 -7.34 -6.60 -16.00
N GLY A 9 -8.01 -7.01 -14.93
CA GLY A 9 -7.44 -7.23 -13.61
C GLY A 9 -7.75 -6.09 -12.63
N PHE A 10 -7.63 -6.43 -11.35
CA PHE A 10 -7.83 -5.53 -10.23
C PHE A 10 -6.92 -5.97 -9.08
N ILE A 11 -6.72 -5.09 -8.11
CA ILE A 11 -5.91 -5.39 -6.93
C ILE A 11 -6.87 -5.71 -5.77
N ARG A 12 -6.73 -6.89 -5.18
CA ARG A 12 -7.51 -7.32 -4.02
C ARG A 12 -6.78 -7.00 -2.73
N ILE A 13 -7.14 -5.87 -2.11
CA ILE A 13 -6.63 -5.46 -0.79
C ILE A 13 -7.80 -5.44 0.19
N SER A 14 -7.58 -5.91 1.42
CA SER A 14 -8.61 -5.82 2.46
C SER A 14 -8.85 -4.36 2.84
N ASN A 15 -10.11 -4.02 3.13
CA ASN A 15 -10.47 -2.67 3.55
C ASN A 15 -9.68 -2.25 4.81
N GLU A 16 -9.41 -3.17 5.72
CA GLU A 16 -8.60 -2.92 6.92
C GLU A 16 -7.18 -2.46 6.58
N LEU A 17 -6.50 -3.18 5.68
CA LEU A 17 -5.15 -2.83 5.26
C LEU A 17 -5.13 -1.51 4.47
N LEU A 18 -6.13 -1.27 3.63
CA LEU A 18 -6.27 0.00 2.92
C LEU A 18 -6.51 1.17 3.88
N ASN A 19 -7.40 0.99 4.86
CA ASN A 19 -7.69 1.98 5.90
C ASN A 19 -6.43 2.29 6.72
N ALA A 20 -5.70 1.26 7.13
CA ALA A 20 -4.43 1.38 7.85
C ALA A 20 -3.40 2.22 7.07
N THR A 21 -3.34 2.07 5.74
CA THR A 21 -2.48 2.87 4.86
C THR A 21 -2.96 4.32 4.76
N ILE A 22 -4.27 4.57 4.65
CA ILE A 22 -4.86 5.91 4.51
C ILE A 22 -4.64 6.78 5.75
N ILE A 23 -4.80 6.21 6.94
CA ILE A 23 -4.83 6.98 8.20
C ILE A 23 -3.42 7.30 8.75
N ARG A 24 -2.37 6.75 8.13
CA ARG A 24 -0.98 6.93 8.56
C ARG A 24 -0.27 8.00 7.74
N GLY A 25 0.74 8.61 8.34
CA GLY A 25 1.49 9.74 7.79
C GLY A 25 2.53 9.39 6.70
N PHE A 26 2.20 8.53 5.75
CA PHE A 26 3.13 8.19 4.67
C PHE A 26 3.43 9.39 3.77
N SER A 27 4.68 9.50 3.31
CA SER A 27 5.04 10.46 2.28
C SER A 27 4.38 10.07 0.94
N LYS A 28 4.22 11.05 0.03
CA LYS A 28 3.71 10.76 -1.33
C LYS A 28 4.53 9.70 -2.04
N ARG A 29 5.87 9.70 -1.85
CA ARG A 29 6.78 8.70 -2.45
C ARG A 29 6.53 7.31 -1.89
N GLN A 30 6.39 7.21 -0.56
CA GLN A 30 6.10 5.95 0.12
C GLN A 30 4.77 5.35 -0.32
N ILE A 31 3.71 6.15 -0.44
CA ILE A 31 2.42 5.69 -0.96
C ILE A 31 2.58 5.12 -2.38
N VAL A 32 3.28 5.81 -3.27
CA VAL A 32 3.49 5.32 -4.65
C VAL A 32 4.29 4.01 -4.66
N ILE A 33 5.31 3.87 -3.80
CA ILE A 33 6.07 2.62 -3.65
C ILE A 33 5.16 1.49 -3.15
N ILE A 34 4.32 1.73 -2.14
CA ILE A 34 3.37 0.74 -1.59
C ILE A 34 2.40 0.30 -2.68
N LEU A 35 1.81 1.25 -3.42
CA LEU A 35 0.90 0.96 -4.53
C LEU A 35 1.59 0.16 -5.65
N PHE A 36 2.85 0.49 -5.96
CA PHE A 36 3.65 -0.23 -6.94
C PHE A 36 3.90 -1.68 -6.52
N ILE A 37 4.27 -1.91 -5.27
CA ILE A 37 4.45 -3.26 -4.71
C ILE A 37 3.13 -4.03 -4.74
N TRP A 38 2.02 -3.43 -4.28
CA TRP A 38 0.70 -4.06 -4.36
C TRP A 38 0.29 -4.40 -5.80
N ARG A 39 0.60 -3.53 -6.76
CA ARG A 39 0.34 -3.81 -8.17
C ARG A 39 1.14 -5.02 -8.65
N LEU A 40 2.39 -5.16 -8.25
CA LEU A 40 3.27 -6.25 -8.68
C LEU A 40 3.13 -7.54 -7.86
N SER A 41 2.43 -7.50 -6.72
CA SER A 41 2.09 -8.68 -5.92
C SER A 41 0.60 -9.01 -6.05
N TYR A 42 -0.27 -8.30 -5.32
CA TYR A 42 -1.71 -8.57 -5.25
C TYR A 42 -2.40 -8.43 -6.61
N GLY A 43 -1.90 -7.57 -7.49
CA GLY A 43 -2.37 -7.47 -8.88
C GLY A 43 -2.11 -8.71 -9.73
N PHE A 44 -1.33 -9.67 -9.23
CA PHE A 44 -1.08 -10.99 -9.82
C PHE A 44 -1.46 -12.13 -8.86
N ASN A 45 -2.35 -11.86 -7.89
CA ASN A 45 -2.79 -12.82 -6.85
C ASN A 45 -1.63 -13.41 -6.00
N SER A 46 -0.53 -12.67 -5.86
CA SER A 46 0.60 -13.02 -4.98
C SER A 46 0.67 -12.05 -3.80
N LYS A 47 1.28 -12.48 -2.69
CA LYS A 47 1.59 -11.58 -1.55
C LYS A 47 2.93 -10.87 -1.73
N GLU A 48 3.78 -11.41 -2.58
CA GLU A 48 5.14 -10.95 -2.82
C GLU A 48 5.33 -10.61 -4.30
N THR A 49 6.25 -9.70 -4.58
CA THR A 49 6.66 -9.39 -5.95
C THR A 49 7.54 -10.49 -6.51
N LYS A 50 7.67 -10.54 -7.84
CA LYS A 50 8.86 -11.15 -8.45
C LYS A 50 10.13 -10.35 -8.06
N PRO A 51 11.34 -10.88 -8.27
CA PRO A 51 12.58 -10.14 -8.02
C PRO A 51 12.60 -8.79 -8.73
N LEU A 52 12.91 -7.71 -8.00
CA LEU A 52 12.99 -6.34 -8.52
C LEU A 52 14.36 -5.72 -8.27
N LYS A 53 14.81 -4.90 -9.22
CA LYS A 53 16.01 -4.06 -9.10
C LYS A 53 15.61 -2.66 -8.65
N PHE A 54 16.52 -1.92 -8.03
CA PHE A 54 16.27 -0.51 -7.67
C PHE A 54 15.95 0.37 -8.89
N SER A 55 16.42 0.01 -10.08
CA SER A 55 16.06 0.68 -11.33
C SER A 55 14.57 0.58 -11.66
N ASP A 56 13.88 -0.48 -11.23
CA ASP A 56 12.49 -0.74 -11.60
C ASP A 56 11.53 0.20 -10.85
N PHE A 57 11.96 0.68 -9.68
CA PHE A 57 11.24 1.67 -8.89
C PHE A 57 11.32 3.10 -9.44
N THR A 58 12.07 3.33 -10.53
CA THR A 58 12.04 4.63 -11.22
C THR A 58 10.65 4.97 -11.75
N VAL A 59 9.80 3.96 -11.99
CA VAL A 59 8.36 4.09 -12.31
C VAL A 59 7.59 4.83 -11.20
N CYS A 60 8.07 4.78 -9.95
CA CYS A 60 7.47 5.52 -8.84
C CYS A 60 7.81 7.03 -8.85
N GLY A 61 8.58 7.51 -9.84
CA GLY A 61 9.06 8.89 -9.88
C GLY A 61 10.11 9.20 -8.80
N VAL A 62 10.76 8.18 -8.25
CA VAL A 62 11.79 8.31 -7.22
C VAL A 62 13.16 8.12 -7.86
N GLY A 63 14.05 9.10 -7.69
CA GLY A 63 15.42 9.01 -8.19
C GLY A 63 16.19 7.83 -7.56
N LYS A 64 17.13 7.23 -8.32
CA LYS A 64 17.90 6.04 -7.90
C LYS A 64 18.63 6.22 -6.56
N GLY A 65 19.05 7.43 -6.21
CA GLY A 65 19.69 7.72 -4.91
C GLY A 65 18.71 7.71 -3.73
N HIS A 66 17.45 8.05 -3.96
CA HIS A 66 16.44 8.17 -2.90
C HIS A 66 15.66 6.88 -2.70
N ILE A 67 15.52 6.03 -3.72
CA ILE A 67 14.69 4.83 -3.60
C ILE A 67 15.17 3.90 -2.50
N LYS A 68 16.48 3.66 -2.41
CA LYS A 68 17.04 2.78 -1.38
C LYS A 68 16.69 3.30 0.02
N LYS A 69 16.84 4.61 0.24
CA LYS A 69 16.48 5.26 1.50
C LYS A 69 14.99 5.10 1.83
N GLU A 70 14.11 5.28 0.86
CA GLU A 70 12.67 5.11 1.08
C GLU A 70 12.29 3.65 1.37
N LEU A 71 12.92 2.67 0.70
CA LEU A 71 12.70 1.24 0.96
C LEU A 71 13.22 0.82 2.34
N GLU A 72 14.43 1.26 2.71
CA GLU A 72 15.00 1.00 4.03
C GLU A 72 14.18 1.67 5.14
N GLU A 73 13.66 2.87 4.89
CA GLU A 73 12.76 3.54 5.84
C GLU A 73 11.45 2.77 6.02
N LEU A 74 10.81 2.32 4.93
CA LEU A 74 9.59 1.50 4.98
C LEU A 74 9.82 0.17 5.69
N GLU A 75 10.98 -0.46 5.49
CA GLU A 75 11.39 -1.68 6.22
C GLU A 75 11.61 -1.37 7.71
N ARG A 76 12.30 -0.27 8.03
CA ARG A 76 12.56 0.18 9.40
C ARG A 76 11.28 0.44 10.19
N ILE A 77 10.25 1.01 9.56
CA ILE A 77 8.93 1.22 10.19
C ILE A 77 8.00 -0.01 10.08
N ASN A 78 8.55 -1.15 9.64
CA ASN A 78 7.90 -2.46 9.57
C ASN A 78 6.68 -2.54 8.63
N VAL A 79 6.66 -1.68 7.60
CA VAL A 79 5.62 -1.66 6.56
C VAL A 79 6.01 -2.56 5.38
N LEU A 80 7.29 -2.59 5.06
CA LEU A 80 7.86 -3.35 3.95
C LEU A 80 8.66 -4.53 4.49
N ILE A 81 8.45 -5.71 3.90
CA ILE A 81 9.31 -6.87 4.08
C ILE A 81 10.16 -6.99 2.83
N TRP A 82 11.48 -7.03 3.00
CA TRP A 82 12.43 -7.07 1.90
C TRP A 82 13.42 -8.23 2.06
N ASN A 83 13.32 -9.22 1.18
CA ASN A 83 14.33 -10.25 1.05
C ASN A 83 15.45 -9.75 0.13
N ARG A 84 16.61 -9.42 0.71
CA ARG A 84 17.77 -8.87 -0.01
C ARG A 84 18.42 -9.87 -0.98
N GLU A 85 18.41 -11.17 -0.64
CA GLU A 85 19.01 -12.23 -1.44
C GLU A 85 18.20 -12.48 -2.71
N LEU A 86 16.89 -12.68 -2.56
CA LEU A 86 15.97 -12.93 -3.66
C LEU A 86 15.50 -11.65 -4.36
N LYS A 87 15.76 -10.48 -3.76
CA LYS A 87 15.30 -9.15 -4.21
C LYS A 87 13.78 -9.08 -4.34
N ILE A 88 13.09 -9.75 -3.43
CA ILE A 88 11.62 -9.84 -3.37
C ILE A 88 11.11 -8.89 -2.30
N PHE A 89 9.98 -8.25 -2.60
CA PHE A 89 9.33 -7.27 -1.74
C PHE A 89 7.89 -7.69 -1.43
N SER A 90 7.44 -7.45 -0.21
CA SER A 90 6.03 -7.59 0.17
C SER A 90 5.64 -6.55 1.22
N ILE A 91 4.35 -6.28 1.34
CA ILE A 91 3.84 -5.36 2.37
C ILE A 91 3.46 -6.21 3.60
N ASN A 92 3.96 -5.81 4.77
CA ASN A 92 3.59 -6.42 6.03
C ASN A 92 2.11 -6.17 6.29
N LYS A 93 1.30 -7.24 6.31
CA LYS A 93 -0.15 -7.13 6.52
C LYS A 93 -0.53 -6.90 7.98
N ASP A 94 0.35 -7.27 8.91
CA ASP A 94 0.14 -7.05 10.33
C ASP A 94 0.39 -5.58 10.65
N PHE A 95 -0.58 -4.75 10.28
CA PHE A 95 -0.45 -3.29 10.36
C PHE A 95 -0.36 -2.77 11.80
N ASP A 96 -0.69 -3.58 12.81
CA ASP A 96 -0.54 -3.22 14.22
C ASP A 96 0.94 -3.15 14.61
N THR A 97 1.81 -3.85 13.89
CA THR A 97 3.26 -3.82 14.09
C THR A 97 3.96 -2.68 13.36
N TRP A 98 3.23 -1.85 12.59
CA TRP A 98 3.81 -0.71 11.88
C TRP A 98 4.16 0.41 12.85
N LEU A 99 5.42 0.85 12.85
CA LEU A 99 5.92 1.89 13.76
C LEU A 99 5.54 3.31 13.32
N LEU A 100 4.90 3.45 12.15
CA LEU A 100 4.44 4.74 11.67
C LEU A 100 3.20 5.18 12.43
N LYS A 101 3.29 6.38 13.04
CA LYS A 101 2.21 6.95 13.84
C LYS A 101 0.90 7.00 13.04
N GLN A 102 -0.15 6.51 13.69
CA GLN A 102 -1.52 6.72 13.25
C GLN A 102 -1.96 8.10 13.74
N GLU A 103 -2.69 8.83 12.91
CA GLU A 103 -3.37 10.06 13.33
C GLU A 103 -4.78 9.69 13.80
N PRO A 104 -5.08 9.68 15.12
CA PRO A 104 -6.37 9.16 15.62
C PRO A 104 -7.56 9.90 15.02
N SER A 105 -7.43 11.22 14.87
CA SER A 105 -8.44 12.08 14.24
C SER A 105 -8.77 11.66 12.81
N ARG A 106 -7.79 11.17 12.04
CA ARG A 106 -8.03 10.65 10.68
C ARG A 106 -8.77 9.32 10.73
N GLY A 107 -8.41 8.45 11.67
CA GLY A 107 -9.07 7.15 11.88
C GLY A 107 -10.55 7.30 12.20
N ASP A 108 -10.89 8.15 13.16
CA ASP A 108 -12.28 8.39 13.57
C ASP A 108 -13.10 9.03 12.46
N ASN A 109 -12.53 10.00 11.75
CA ASN A 109 -13.17 10.62 10.59
C ASN A 109 -13.43 9.61 9.48
N LEU A 110 -12.48 8.73 9.16
CA LEU A 110 -12.66 7.69 8.16
C LEU A 110 -13.78 6.72 8.55
N LYS A 111 -13.82 6.25 9.81
CA LYS A 111 -14.90 5.39 10.32
C LYS A 111 -16.27 6.06 10.21
N LYS A 112 -16.36 7.35 10.56
CA LYS A 112 -17.58 8.16 10.43
C LYS A 112 -18.06 8.22 8.98
N LEU A 113 -17.15 8.50 8.04
CA LEU A 113 -17.48 8.56 6.61
C LEU A 113 -17.94 7.21 6.07
N ILE A 114 -17.29 6.11 6.44
CA ILE A 114 -17.71 4.76 6.06
C ILE A 114 -19.12 4.47 6.57
N LYS A 115 -19.42 4.77 7.84
CA LYS A 115 -20.76 4.59 8.43
C LYS A 115 -21.83 5.41 7.69
N GLN A 116 -21.51 6.64 7.28
CA GLN A 116 -22.42 7.47 6.50
C GLN A 116 -22.73 6.85 5.12
N GLN A 117 -21.75 6.24 4.46
CA GLN A 117 -21.96 5.56 3.19
C GLN A 117 -22.84 4.31 3.35
N LEU A 118 -22.58 3.50 4.39
CA LEU A 118 -23.38 2.31 4.68
C LEU A 118 -24.84 2.67 4.97
N ASN A 119 -25.08 3.71 5.77
CA ASN A 119 -26.43 4.16 6.11
C ASN A 119 -27.21 4.69 4.90
N LYS A 120 -26.52 5.33 3.95
CA LYS A 120 -27.15 5.79 2.68
C LYS A 120 -27.45 4.65 1.73
N SER A 121 -26.74 3.53 1.85
CA SER A 121 -26.80 2.47 0.86
C SER A 121 -27.92 1.45 1.08
N GLY A 122 -28.66 1.47 2.20
CA GLY A 122 -29.85 0.63 2.44
C GLY A 122 -29.67 -0.87 2.16
N ARG A 123 -28.43 -1.35 2.11
CA ARG A 123 -28.06 -2.72 1.77
C ARG A 123 -26.86 -3.07 2.63
N TYR A 124 -27.15 -3.68 3.77
CA TYR A 124 -26.42 -4.73 4.48
C TYR A 124 -27.23 -4.93 5.77
N GLN A 125 -28.40 -5.55 5.60
CA GLN A 125 -28.94 -6.46 6.62
C GLN A 125 -28.19 -7.78 6.47
#